data_AF-A0AAD7VE97-F1
#
_entry.id   AF-A0AAD7VE97-F1
#
_cell.length_a   1.000
_cell.length_b   1.000
_cell.length_c   1.000
_cell.angle_alpha   90.00
_cell.angle_beta   90.00
_cell.angle_gamma   90.00
#
_symmetry.space_group_name_H-M   'P 1'
#
loop_
_entity.id
_entity.type
_entity.pdbx_description
1 polymer ?
#
loop_
_entity_poly.entity_id
_entity_poly.type
_entity_poly.pdbx_seq_one_letter_code
_entity_poly.pdbx_strand_id
1 'polypeptide(L)'
;MIYLGSKSSRDKQWIGVQPIPNALVINFGYALQVISNGKLKSVEHRAVTNSSDTRTSIGFFINPSGDSIIEPAKAITDDASNLQFINLSNTMIYLSIT
;
A
#
# COMPACT_ATOMS: atom_id res chain seq x y z
N MET A 1 -2.80 5.49 15.93
CA MET A 1 -1.46 5.33 15.32
C MET A 1 -1.51 4.48 14.05
N ILE A 2 -0.72 4.88 13.06
CA ILE A 2 -0.23 4.14 11.87
C ILE A 2 0.51 2.84 12.17
N TYR A 3 0.08 1.65 11.76
CA TYR A 3 1.00 0.49 11.69
C TYR A 3 1.04 -0.14 10.31
N LEU A 4 2.24 -0.49 9.85
CA LEU A 4 2.50 -1.27 8.65
C LEU A 4 3.00 -2.66 9.02
N GLY A 5 2.58 -3.69 8.29
CA GLY A 5 2.92 -5.09 8.52
C GLY A 5 3.26 -5.83 7.22
N SER A 6 4.24 -6.72 7.28
CA SER A 6 4.57 -7.60 6.15
C SER A 6 3.54 -8.72 6.01
N LYS A 7 3.09 -8.99 4.77
CA LYS A 7 2.15 -10.07 4.46
C LYS A 7 2.80 -11.47 4.55
N SER A 8 4.13 -11.57 4.46
CA SER A 8 4.84 -12.85 4.26
C SER A 8 5.56 -13.43 5.48
N SER A 9 5.63 -12.72 6.61
CA SER A 9 6.27 -13.28 7.83
C SER A 9 5.24 -14.01 8.69
N ARG A 10 5.61 -15.21 9.18
CA ARG A 10 4.82 -15.93 10.20
C ARG A 10 4.72 -15.11 11.49
N ASP A 11 5.76 -14.32 11.78
CA ASP A 11 5.78 -13.33 12.85
C ASP A 11 5.48 -11.95 12.26
N LYS A 12 4.19 -11.58 12.18
CA LYS A 12 3.77 -10.25 11.71
C LYS A 12 4.27 -9.17 12.68
N GLN A 13 5.43 -8.59 12.40
CA GLN A 13 5.96 -7.44 13.10
C GLN A 13 5.28 -6.17 12.56
N TRP A 14 4.66 -5.41 13.45
CA TRP A 14 3.98 -4.16 13.13
C TRP A 14 4.91 -2.98 13.42
N ILE A 15 5.18 -2.17 12.41
CA ILE A 15 6.02 -0.97 12.54
C ILE A 15 5.12 0.25 12.65
N GLY A 16 5.29 1.01 13.73
CA GLY A 16 4.59 2.28 13.94
C GLY A 16 5.06 3.35 12.97
N VAL A 17 4.13 4.04 12.32
CA VAL A 17 4.41 5.19 11.46
C VAL A 17 4.23 6.47 12.26
N GLN A 18 5.33 7.17 12.52
CA GLN A 18 5.31 8.45 13.22
C GLN A 18 4.89 9.57 12.26
N PRO A 19 3.89 10.39 12.59
CA PRO A 19 3.56 11.57 11.81
C PRO A 19 4.75 12.54 11.77
N ILE A 20 5.09 13.01 10.57
CA ILE A 20 6.05 14.10 10.37
C ILE A 20 5.23 15.32 9.94
N PRO A 21 5.41 16.51 10.56
CA PRO A 21 4.69 17.71 10.17
C PRO A 21 4.83 18.00 8.67
N ASN A 22 3.72 18.36 8.02
CA ASN A 22 3.64 18.65 6.58
C ASN A 22 4.07 17.49 5.65
N ALA A 23 4.04 16.24 6.12
CA ALA A 23 4.37 15.07 5.31
C ALA A 23 3.15 14.18 5.05
N LEU A 24 3.21 13.44 3.95
CA LEU A 24 2.24 12.41 3.59
C LEU A 24 2.82 11.02 3.84
N VAL A 25 1.96 10.09 4.22
CA VAL A 25 2.30 8.67 4.25
C VAL A 25 1.75 8.03 2.99
N ILE A 26 2.65 7.61 2.10
CA ILE A 26 2.28 6.94 0.85
C ILE A 26 2.57 5.46 0.99
N ASN A 27 1.55 4.63 0.78
CA ASN A 27 1.68 3.18 0.72
C ASN A 27 1.27 2.67 -0.66
N PHE A 28 1.89 1.58 -1.10
CA PHE A 28 1.58 0.96 -2.39
C PHE A 28 0.49 -0.09 -2.23
N GLY A 29 -0.51 -0.01 -3.10
CA GLY A 29 -1.53 -1.03 -3.23
C GLY A 29 -1.10 -2.19 -4.11
N TYR A 30 -1.98 -3.18 -4.19
CA TYR A 30 -1.70 -4.39 -4.93
C TYR A 30 -1.59 -4.17 -6.45
N ALA A 31 -2.31 -3.18 -7.01
CA ALA A 31 -2.15 -2.79 -8.42
C ALA A 31 -0.69 -2.43 -8.74
N LEU A 32 -0.07 -1.55 -7.94
CA LEU A 32 1.31 -1.14 -8.16
C LEU A 32 2.30 -2.27 -7.91
N GLN A 33 1.99 -3.20 -7.01
CA GLN A 33 2.80 -4.41 -6.86
C GLN A 33 2.80 -5.24 -8.17
N VAL A 34 1.64 -5.42 -8.80
CA VAL A 34 1.53 -6.13 -10.08
C VAL A 34 2.24 -5.38 -11.20
N ILE A 35 1.92 -4.10 -11.37
CA ILE A 35 2.51 -3.24 -12.42
C ILE A 35 4.03 -3.21 -12.30
N SER A 36 4.57 -3.22 -11.08
CA SER A 36 6.01 -3.23 -10.80
C SER A 36 6.67 -4.62 -10.87
N ASN A 37 5.93 -5.65 -11.29
CA ASN A 37 6.37 -7.05 -11.29
C ASN A 37 6.92 -7.50 -9.93
N GLY A 38 6.25 -7.08 -8.85
CA GLY A 38 6.63 -7.40 -7.48
C GLY A 38 7.82 -6.61 -6.92
N LYS A 39 8.38 -5.63 -7.65
CA LYS A 39 9.45 -4.76 -7.13
C LYS A 39 8.95 -3.84 -6.03
N LEU A 40 7.73 -3.31 -6.17
CA LEU A 40 7.01 -2.64 -5.08
C LEU A 40 6.19 -3.68 -4.31
N LYS A 41 6.15 -3.55 -2.99
CA LYS A 41 5.40 -4.46 -2.12
C LYS A 41 4.18 -3.76 -1.54
N SER A 42 3.03 -4.37 -1.74
CA SER A 42 1.83 -4.04 -0.98
C SER A 42 1.97 -4.61 0.42
N VAL A 43 1.75 -3.76 1.42
CA VAL A 43 1.84 -4.12 2.84
C VAL A 43 0.48 -4.02 3.52
N GLU A 44 0.27 -4.84 4.53
CA GLU A 44 -0.90 -4.70 5.39
C GLU A 44 -0.73 -3.43 6.24
N HIS A 45 -1.82 -2.75 6.54
CA HIS A 45 -1.81 -1.58 7.42
C HIS A 45 -3.02 -1.60 8.34
N ARG A 46 -2.87 -1.02 9.53
CA ARG A 46 -3.96 -0.85 10.50
C ARG A 46 -3.87 0.50 11.21
N ALA A 47 -5.03 1.09 11.48
CA ALA A 47 -5.15 2.21 12.40
C ALA A 47 -5.59 1.68 13.77
N VAL A 48 -4.86 2.04 14.82
CA VAL A 48 -5.24 1.72 16.20
C VAL A 48 -5.58 2.98 16.99
N THR A 49 -6.56 2.88 17.88
CA THR A 49 -6.97 3.93 18.80
C THR A 49 -6.12 3.91 20.07
N ASN A 50 -6.17 4.98 20.86
CA ASN A 50 -5.65 5.02 22.23
C ASN A 50 -6.68 5.74 23.11
N SER A 51 -6.47 5.71 24.44
CA SER A 51 -7.34 6.36 25.41
C SER A 51 -6.93 7.79 25.77
N SER A 52 -5.78 8.26 25.29
CA SER A 52 -5.20 9.54 25.69
C SER A 52 -5.54 10.68 24.75
N ASP A 53 -5.58 10.42 23.44
CA ASP A 53 -5.59 11.44 22.41
C ASP A 53 -6.56 11.09 21.28
N THR A 54 -7.28 12.10 20.80
CA THR A 54 -8.03 11.97 19.55
C THR A 54 -7.11 12.19 18.37
N ARG A 55 -7.37 11.49 17.26
CA ARG A 55 -6.62 11.66 16.02
C ARG A 55 -7.55 11.62 14.83
N THR A 56 -7.49 12.66 14.03
CA THR A 56 -8.20 12.75 12.75
C THR A 56 -7.24 12.38 11.61
N SER A 57 -7.82 12.04 10.46
CA SER A 57 -7.06 11.74 9.25
C SER A 57 -7.95 11.59 8.05
N ILE A 58 -7.37 11.76 6.87
CA ILE A 58 -8.05 11.63 5.58
C ILE A 58 -7.35 10.56 4.75
N GLY A 59 -8.08 9.55 4.28
CA GLY A 59 -7.59 8.60 3.28
C GLY A 59 -7.90 9.12 1.88
N PHE A 60 -6.94 9.00 0.95
CA PHE A 60 -7.15 9.26 -0.47
C PHE A 60 -6.76 8.02 -1.28
N PHE A 61 -7.45 7.67 -2.35
CA PHE A 61 -7.18 6.41 -3.05
C PHE A 61 -7.02 6.68 -4.54
N ILE A 62 -5.91 6.21 -5.12
CA ILE A 62 -5.67 6.26 -6.56
C ILE A 62 -5.74 4.84 -7.09
N ASN A 63 -6.86 4.51 -7.74
CA ASN A 63 -7.07 3.19 -8.31
C ASN A 63 -7.12 3.27 -9.84
N PRO A 64 -6.72 2.19 -10.55
CA PRO A 64 -7.08 2.00 -11.94
C PRO A 64 -8.60 2.04 -12.13
N SER A 65 -9.05 2.30 -13.36
CA SER A 65 -10.46 2.17 -13.69
C SER A 65 -10.92 0.72 -13.51
N GLY A 66 -12.20 0.52 -13.20
CA GLY A 66 -12.75 -0.82 -12.92
C GLY A 66 -12.71 -1.79 -14.11
N ASP A 67 -12.53 -1.27 -15.32
CA ASP A 67 -12.36 -2.00 -16.57
C ASP A 67 -10.89 -2.14 -17.02
N SER A 68 -9.94 -1.63 -16.22
CA SER A 68 -8.52 -1.70 -16.54
C SER A 68 -7.95 -3.11 -16.33
N ILE A 69 -7.19 -3.59 -17.31
CA ILE A 69 -6.36 -4.79 -17.15
C ILE A 69 -5.07 -4.36 -16.43
N ILE A 70 -4.78 -5.01 -15.31
CA ILE A 70 -3.59 -4.73 -14.50
C ILE A 70 -2.57 -5.84 -14.73
N GLU A 71 -1.45 -5.48 -15.33
CA GLU A 71 -0.36 -6.41 -15.67
C GLU A 71 1.01 -5.76 -15.42
N PRO A 72 2.09 -6.55 -15.32
CA PRO A 72 3.44 -6.03 -15.23
C PRO A 72 3.78 -5.09 -16.39
N ALA A 73 4.37 -3.93 -16.10
CA ALA A 73 4.76 -3.00 -17.13
C ALA A 73 5.86 -3.59 -18.03
N LYS A 74 5.67 -3.51 -19.35
CA LYS A 74 6.59 -4.07 -20.35
C LYS A 74 8.04 -3.58 -20.19
N ALA A 75 8.22 -2.35 -19.72
CA ALA A 75 9.53 -1.74 -19.51
C ALA A 75 10.35 -2.38 -18.36
N ILE A 76 9.75 -3.23 -17.53
CA ILE A 76 10.41 -3.85 -16.37
C ILE A 76 10.29 -5.38 -16.35
N THR A 77 9.75 -5.96 -17.42
CA THR A 77 9.68 -7.41 -17.64
C THR A 77 10.69 -7.81 -18.71
N ASP A 78 11.54 -8.78 -18.40
CA ASP A 78 12.27 -9.55 -19.40
C ASP A 78 11.45 -10.80 -19.75
N ASP A 79 11.64 -11.36 -20.96
CA ASP A 79 10.86 -12.51 -21.50
C ASP A 79 10.83 -13.75 -20.58
N ALA A 80 11.71 -13.83 -19.58
CA ALA A 80 11.83 -14.93 -18.63
C ALA A 80 11.10 -14.71 -17.28
N SER A 81 10.37 -13.61 -17.10
CA SER A 81 9.82 -13.25 -15.78
C SER A 81 8.41 -13.79 -15.52
N ASN A 82 8.20 -14.38 -14.33
CA ASN A 82 6.90 -14.90 -13.88
C ASN A 82 5.88 -13.77 -13.72
N LEU A 83 4.95 -13.67 -14.67
CA LEU A 83 3.93 -12.63 -14.71
C LEU A 83 2.86 -12.85 -13.63
N GLN A 84 2.63 -11.83 -12.79
CA GLN A 84 1.53 -11.81 -11.84
C GLN A 84 0.34 -11.07 -12.49
N PHE A 85 -0.81 -11.72 -12.64
CA PHE A 85 -2.04 -11.11 -13.16
C PHE A 85 -3.16 -11.23 -12.14
N ILE A 86 -3.94 -10.18 -11.91
CA ILE A 86 -5.11 -10.20 -11.01
C ILE A 86 -6.16 -9.14 -11.38
N ASN A 87 -7.42 -9.41 -10.99
CA ASN A 87 -8.60 -8.61 -11.32
C ASN A 87 -9.17 -7.81 -10.12
N LEU A 88 -8.36 -7.49 -9.10
CA LEU A 88 -8.83 -6.70 -7.95
C LEU A 88 -7.71 -5.81 -7.40
N SER A 89 -7.93 -4.50 -7.29
CA SER A 89 -6.95 -3.62 -6.66
C SER A 89 -7.57 -2.51 -5.82
N ASN A 90 -7.13 -2.45 -4.56
CA ASN A 90 -7.21 -1.27 -3.73
C ASN A 90 -5.79 -0.72 -3.52
N THR A 91 -5.54 0.49 -4.00
CA THR A 91 -4.39 1.32 -3.65
C THR A 91 -4.89 2.45 -2.76
N MET A 92 -4.45 2.42 -1.51
CA MET A 92 -4.75 3.44 -0.50
C MET A 92 -3.56 4.37 -0.37
N ILE A 93 -3.79 5.67 -0.36
CA ILE A 93 -2.88 6.73 0.07
C ILE A 93 -3.47 7.31 1.36
N TYR A 94 -2.64 7.69 2.31
CA TYR A 94 -3.14 8.28 3.55
C TYR A 94 -2.59 9.69 3.76
N LEU A 95 -3.49 10.64 3.96
CA LEU A 95 -3.21 11.97 4.49
C LEU A 95 -3.52 11.96 5.99
N SER A 96 -2.50 11.82 6.84
CA SER A 96 -2.68 12.06 8.27
C SER A 96 -2.70 13.57 8.51
N ILE A 97 -3.88 14.17 8.58
CA ILE A 97 -4.00 15.48 9.22
C ILE A 97 -4.00 15.21 10.73
N THR A 98 -2.83 15.33 11.37
CA THR A 98 -2.80 15.50 12.82
C THR A 98 -3.49 16.80 13.20
#